data_AF-W9Q7Y3-F1
#
_entry.id   AF-W9Q7Y3-F1
#
_cell.length_a   1.000
_cell.length_b   1.000
_cell.length_c   1.000
_cell.angle_alpha   90.00
_cell.angle_beta   90.00
_cell.angle_gamma   90.00
#
_symmetry.space_group_name_H-M   'P 1'
#
loop_
_entity.id
_entity.type
_entity.pdbx_description
1 polymer ?
#
loop_
_entity_poly.entity_id
_entity_poly.type
_entity_poly.pdbx_seq_one_letter_code
_entity_poly.pdbx_strand_id
1 'polypeptide(L)' 'MGEYEEAEKMHREALELMEKVLGKEHPSTLGSMNNLALVLREMGKYEEAEKMHRKMGMYEEAG' A
#
# COMPACT_ATOMS: atom_id res chain seq x y z
N MET A 1 -13.76 -13.56 4.54
CA MET A 1 -13.41 -12.98 3.23
C MET A 1 -13.89 -11.53 3.10
N GLY A 2 -15.10 -11.17 3.56
CA GLY A 2 -15.59 -9.77 3.49
C GLY A 2 -14.78 -8.73 4.27
N GLU A 3 -14.29 -9.04 5.48
CA GLU A 3 -13.53 -8.07 6.29
C GLU A 3 -12.20 -7.64 5.64
N TYR A 4 -11.56 -8.54 4.90
CA TYR A 4 -10.32 -8.24 4.18
C TYR A 4 -10.57 -7.39 2.93
N GLU A 5 -11.71 -7.57 2.24
CA GLU A 5 -12.08 -6.72 1.11
C GLU A 5 -12.40 -5.29 1.55
N GLU A 6 -13.09 -5.11 2.68
CA GLU A 6 -13.31 -3.79 3.27
C GLU A 6 -11.99 -3.15 3.73
N ALA A 7 -11.10 -3.92 4.37
CA ALA A 7 -9.78 -3.44 4.75
C ALA A 7 -8.94 -3.01 3.54
N GLU A 8 -8.93 -3.81 2.47
CA GLU A 8 -8.24 -3.49 1.22
C GLU A 8 -8.76 -2.17 0.63
N LYS A 9 -10.09 -2.01 0.55
CA LYS A 9 -10.70 -0.79 0.03
C LYS A 9 -10.32 0.44 0.85
N MET A 10 -10.44 0.36 2.19
CA MET A 10 -10.06 1.46 3.07
C MET A 10 -8.58 1.84 2.92
N HIS A 11 -7.68 0.85 2.83
CA HIS A 11 -6.26 1.10 2.63
C HIS A 11 -5.93 1.70 1.26
N ARG A 12 -6.65 1.33 0.19
CA ARG A 12 -6.52 1.95 -1.14
C ARG A 12 -6.96 3.42 -1.12
N GLU A 13 -8.12 3.72 -0.55
CA GLU A 13 -8.63 5.09 -0.45
C GLU A 13 -7.70 5.97 0.39
N ALA A 14 -7.22 5.45 1.53
CA ALA A 14 -6.25 6.16 2.37
C ALA A 14 -4.94 6.42 1.62
N LEU A 15 -4.43 5.43 0.87
CA LEU A 15 -3.20 5.58 0.10
C LEU A 15 -3.33 6.68 -0.97
N GLU A 16 -4.42 6.69 -1.73
CA GLU A 16 -4.63 7.74 -2.75
C GLU A 16 -4.70 9.15 -2.15
N LEU A 17 -5.32 9.29 -0.98
CA LEU A 17 -5.36 10.56 -0.27
C LEU A 17 -3.96 10.97 0.23
N MET A 18 -3.21 10.04 0.82
CA MET A 18 -1.85 10.32 1.29
C MET A 18 -0.89 10.64 0.15
N GLU A 19 -0.97 9.94 -0.98
CA GLU A 19 -0.18 10.26 -2.18
C GLU A 19 -0.48 11.67 -2.69
N LYS A 20 -1.74 12.12 -2.65
CA LYS A 20 -2.15 13.47 -3.09
C LYS A 20 -1.73 14.56 -2.10
N VAL A 21 -1.82 14.31 -0.80
CA VAL A 21 -1.59 15.32 0.23
C VAL A 21 -0.12 15.41 0.64
N LEU A 22 0.54 14.27 0.79
CA LEU A 22 1.88 14.16 1.36
C LEU A 22 2.95 13.83 0.31
N GLY A 23 2.54 13.29 -0.85
CA GLY A 23 3.44 12.77 -1.86
C GLY A 23 3.77 11.29 -1.64
N LYS A 24 4.37 10.69 -2.68
CA LYS A 24 4.61 9.23 -2.74
C LYS A 24 5.74 8.74 -1.84
N GLU A 25 6.73 9.60 -1.61
CA GLU A 25 7.93 9.28 -0.81
C GLU A 25 7.73 9.59 0.68
N HIS A 26 6.59 10.18 1.06
CA HIS A 26 6.34 10.55 2.44
C HIS A 26 6.23 9.29 3.33
N PRO A 27 6.86 9.26 4.53
CA PRO A 27 6.86 8.08 5.40
C PRO A 27 5.47 7.53 5.72
N SER A 28 4.46 8.38 5.88
CA SER A 28 3.07 7.94 6.11
C SER A 28 2.44 7.27 4.88
N THR A 29 2.78 7.74 3.67
CA THR A 29 2.33 7.13 2.43
C THR A 29 2.96 5.75 2.28
N LEU A 30 4.28 5.65 2.50
CA LEU A 30 5.02 4.40 2.52
C LEU A 30 4.46 3.42 3.57
N GLY A 31 4.18 3.88 4.79
CA GLY A 31 3.56 3.06 5.83
C GLY A 31 2.18 2.51 5.42
N SER A 32 1.36 3.31 4.74
CA SER A 32 0.06 2.87 4.22
C SER A 32 0.20 1.86 3.07
N MET A 33 1.20 2.02 2.20
CA MET A 33 1.52 1.03 1.16
C MET A 33 1.87 -0.34 1.76
N ASN A 34 2.66 -0.34 2.84
CA ASN A 34 3.03 -1.58 3.53
C ASN A 34 1.82 -2.29 4.17
N ASN A 35 0.91 -1.53 4.79
CA ASN A 35 -0.32 -2.09 5.36
C ASN A 35 -1.22 -2.71 4.28
N LEU A 36 -1.35 -2.05 3.12
CA LEU A 36 -2.09 -2.62 1.99
C LEU A 36 -1.44 -3.91 1.48
N ALA A 37 -0.11 -3.95 1.36
CA ALA A 37 0.62 -5.15 0.93
C ALA A 37 0.41 -6.33 1.88
N LEU A 38 0.39 -6.08 3.19
CA LEU A 38 0.09 -7.12 4.20
C LEU A 38 -1.33 -7.66 4.04
N VAL A 39 -2.34 -6.79 3.91
CA VAL A 39 -3.74 -7.24 3.70
C VAL A 39 -3.87 -8.08 2.44
N LEU A 40 -3.25 -7.65 1.34
CA LEU A 40 -3.23 -8.40 0.07
C LEU A 40 -2.59 -9.78 0.23
N ARG A 41 -1.50 -9.89 1.01
CA ARG A 41 -0.86 -11.16 1.33
C ARG A 41 -1.78 -12.09 2.11
N GLU A 42 -2.45 -11.59 3.15
CA GLU A 42 -3.41 -12.38 3.94
C GLU A 42 -4.64 -12.82 3.13
N MET A 43 -4.98 -12.07 2.07
CA MET A 43 -5.99 -12.47 1.07
C MET A 43 -5.51 -13.49 0.03
N GLY A 44 -4.22 -13.86 0.06
CA GLY A 44 -3.60 -14.72 -0.97
C GLY A 44 -3.30 -14.01 -2.30
N LYS A 45 -3.42 -12.68 -2.36
CA LYS A 45 -3.12 -11.84 -3.53
C LYS A 45 -1.63 -11.47 -3.58
N TYR A 46 -0.76 -12.47 -3.60
CA TYR A 46 0.69 -12.30 -3.50
C TYR A 46 1.29 -11.42 -4.61
N GLU A 47 0.79 -11.54 -5.85
CA GLU A 47 1.27 -10.70 -6.97
C GLU A 47 1.02 -9.21 -6.75
N GLU A 48 -0.12 -8.86 -6.14
CA GLU A 48 -0.43 -7.45 -5.85
C GLU A 48 0.40 -6.94 -4.66
N ALA A 49 0.59 -7.76 -3.63
CA ALA A 49 1.47 -7.44 -2.51
C ALA A 49 2.92 -7.18 -2.98
N GLU A 50 3.44 -8.02 -3.87
CA GLU A 50 4.77 -7.79 -4.46
C GLU A 50 4.85 -6.51 -5.28
N LYS A 51 3.81 -6.18 -6.07
CA LYS A 51 3.78 -4.92 -6.83
C LYS A 51 3.83 -3.71 -5.89
N MET A 52 3.17 -3.79 -4.74
CA MET A 52 3.21 -2.75 -3.71
C MET A 52 4.62 -2.61 -3.10
N HIS A 53 5.26 -3.72 -2.74
CA HIS A 53 6.65 -3.71 -2.25
C HIS A 53 7.65 -3.19 -3.28
N ARG A 54 7.53 -3.59 -4.55
CA ARG A 54 8.39 -3.07 -5.62
C ARG A 54 8.23 -1.57 -5.81
N LYS A 55 6.99 -1.05 -5.79
CA LYS A 55 6.76 0.39 -5.86
C LYS A 55 7.39 1.14 -4.68
N MET A 56 7.27 0.60 -3.47
CA MET A 56 7.88 1.16 -2.25
C MET A 56 9.41 1.20 -2.35
N GLY A 57 10.06 0.10 -2.74
CA GLY A 57 11.52 0.03 -2.89
C GLY A 57 12.07 0.98 -3.96
N MET A 58 11.32 1.20 -5.04
CA MET A 58 11.69 2.23 -6.05
C MET A 58 11.69 3.65 -5.48
N TYR A 59 10.94 3.94 -4.41
CA TYR A 59 10.96 5.24 -3.74
C TYR A 59 12.06 5.33 -2.67
N GLU A 60 12.48 4.21 -2.08
CA GLU A 60 13.66 4.18 -1.19
C GLU A 60 14.97 4.39 -1.96
N GLU A 61 15.07 3.92 -3.21
CA GLU A 61 16.26 4.12 -4.07
C GLU A 61 16.33 5.52 -4.71
N ALA A 62 15.25 6.33 -4.63
CA ALA A 62 15.15 7.63 -5.29
C ALA A 62 15.45 8.84 -4.37
N GLY A 63 15.67 8.64 -3.07
CA GLY A 63 15.98 9.67 -2.07
C GLY A 63 17.46 9.76 -1.69
#